data_AF-K1TBZ1-F1
#
_entry.id   AF-K1TBZ1-F1
#
_cell.length_a   1.000
_cell.length_b   1.000
_cell.length_c   1.000
_cell.angle_alpha   90.00
_cell.angle_beta   90.00
_cell.angle_gamma   90.00
#
_symmetry.space_group_name_H-M   'P 1'
#
loop_
_entity.id
_entity.type
_entity.pdbx_description
1 polymer ?
#
loop_
_entity_poly.entity_id
_entity_poly.type
_entity_poly.pdbx_seq_one_letter_code
_entity_poly.pdbx_strand_id
1 'polypeptide(L)'
;LEKIWADWEKFASYAFNKSHATCYSWVAYQTAYLKANYPSEYMAAVLSRNLSNVEQLTIYMNECKRMGISVLGPDVNESRRTFSSNAAGDVRFGLGAVKGVGEAAVDSIIAEREANGRFKDIYDLVERVNFSLVNRKCLENLAYAGAFDSIVDFPRSKFFAADARDANSMTFIEQLMRYGQRYQTEQNNAQQSLFGGGGHVDIQRPVTPASADWSQLEKLTKEREMVGLYLSSHPLDDYKIIID
;
A
#
# COMPACT_ATOMS: atom_id res chain seq x y z
N LEU A 1 22.64 16.11 -61.17
CA LEU A 1 23.51 16.59 -60.07
C LEU A 1 22.79 17.68 -59.26
N GLU A 2 22.34 18.77 -59.88
CA GLU A 2 21.65 19.88 -59.18
C GLU A 2 20.43 19.45 -58.35
N LYS A 3 19.60 18.54 -58.89
CA LYS A 3 18.46 17.99 -58.15
C LYS A 3 18.86 17.31 -56.82
N ILE A 4 19.92 16.50 -56.85
CA ILE A 4 20.41 15.77 -55.66
C ILE A 4 20.93 16.77 -54.61
N TRP A 5 21.61 17.82 -55.05
CA TRP A 5 22.10 18.87 -54.16
C TRP A 5 20.95 19.64 -53.49
N ALA A 6 19.94 20.04 -54.27
CA ALA A 6 18.75 20.72 -53.74
C ALA A 6 17.97 19.84 -52.75
N ASP A 7 17.89 18.53 -52.99
CA ASP A 7 17.26 17.58 -52.07
C ASP A 7 18.08 17.41 -50.77
N TRP A 8 19.41 17.40 -50.86
CA TRP A 8 20.30 17.34 -49.68
C TRP A 8 20.23 18.59 -48.81
N GLU A 9 20.21 19.79 -49.40
CA GLU A 9 20.09 21.05 -48.66
C GLU A 9 18.77 21.10 -47.88
N LYS A 10 17.65 20.69 -48.51
CA LYS A 10 16.35 20.55 -47.86
C LYS A 10 16.32 19.45 -46.80
N PHE A 11 17.04 18.34 -46.98
CA PHE A 11 17.12 17.29 -45.96
C PHE A 11 17.95 17.74 -44.76
N ALA A 12 19.05 18.46 -44.99
CA ALA A 12 19.96 18.93 -43.97
C ALA A 12 19.28 19.84 -42.93
N SER A 13 18.26 20.62 -43.34
CA SER A 13 17.50 21.47 -42.39
C SER A 13 16.68 20.67 -41.35
N TYR A 14 16.46 19.37 -41.57
CA TYR A 14 15.75 18.48 -40.63
C TYR A 14 16.55 17.21 -40.30
N ALA A 15 17.81 17.13 -40.75
CA ALA A 15 18.65 15.96 -40.54
C ALA A 15 18.97 15.81 -39.05
N PHE A 16 18.79 14.61 -38.53
CA PHE A 16 18.98 14.33 -37.10
C PHE A 16 20.30 13.60 -36.84
N ASN A 17 20.89 13.86 -35.67
CA ASN A 17 22.12 13.20 -35.28
C ASN A 17 21.88 11.70 -35.01
N LYS A 18 22.47 10.84 -35.85
CA LYS A 18 22.25 9.39 -35.80
C LYS A 18 22.74 8.75 -34.49
N SER A 19 23.89 9.16 -33.95
CA SER A 19 24.40 8.55 -32.70
C SER A 19 23.48 8.86 -31.52
N HIS A 20 22.99 10.11 -31.42
CA HIS A 20 22.01 10.50 -30.42
C HIS A 20 20.70 9.71 -30.55
N ALA A 21 20.12 9.64 -31.76
CA ALA A 21 18.89 8.86 -31.99
C ALA A 21 19.05 7.38 -31.64
N THR A 22 20.20 6.79 -31.98
CA THR A 22 20.47 5.36 -31.74
C THR A 22 20.50 5.06 -30.23
N CYS A 23 21.19 5.88 -29.43
CA CYS A 23 21.27 5.67 -27.98
C CYS A 23 19.90 5.75 -27.30
N TYR A 24 19.06 6.72 -27.65
CA TYR A 24 17.70 6.82 -27.08
C TYR A 24 16.77 5.73 -27.56
N SER A 25 16.86 5.34 -28.84
CA SER A 25 16.09 4.23 -29.39
C SER A 25 16.41 2.90 -28.69
N TRP A 26 17.67 2.71 -28.29
CA TRP A 26 18.08 1.54 -27.51
C TRP A 26 17.39 1.48 -26.14
N VAL A 27 17.32 2.59 -25.42
CA VAL A 27 16.58 2.66 -24.14
C VAL A 27 15.09 2.42 -24.36
N ALA A 28 14.49 3.00 -25.40
CA ALA A 28 13.08 2.78 -25.74
C ALA A 28 12.79 1.30 -26.08
N TYR A 29 13.72 0.64 -26.77
CA TYR A 29 13.61 -0.79 -27.04
C TYR A 29 13.67 -1.61 -25.74
N GLN A 30 14.59 -1.29 -24.83
CA GLN A 30 14.71 -1.97 -23.54
C GLN A 30 13.45 -1.80 -22.69
N THR A 31 12.86 -0.60 -22.63
CA THR A 31 11.62 -0.37 -21.87
C THR A 31 10.44 -1.10 -22.50
N ALA A 32 10.33 -1.11 -23.84
CA ALA A 32 9.31 -1.87 -24.55
C ALA A 32 9.47 -3.38 -24.32
N TYR A 33 10.69 -3.90 -24.33
CA TYR A 33 10.98 -5.30 -24.04
C TYR A 33 10.54 -5.69 -22.62
N LEU A 34 10.85 -4.88 -21.61
CA LEU A 34 10.42 -5.13 -20.23
C LEU A 34 8.90 -5.08 -20.11
N LYS A 35 8.24 -4.09 -20.73
CA LYS A 35 6.78 -3.99 -20.73
C LYS A 35 6.11 -5.17 -21.43
N ALA A 36 6.73 -5.74 -22.47
CA ALA A 36 6.17 -6.87 -23.21
C ALA A 36 6.33 -8.22 -22.49
N ASN A 37 7.45 -8.43 -21.79
CA ASN A 37 7.80 -9.73 -21.20
C ASN A 37 7.59 -9.81 -19.67
N TYR A 38 7.65 -8.67 -18.98
CA TYR A 38 7.49 -8.53 -17.52
C TYR A 38 6.56 -7.36 -17.21
N PRO A 39 5.31 -7.40 -17.71
CA PRO A 39 4.43 -6.24 -17.69
C PRO A 39 4.07 -5.79 -16.26
N SER A 40 3.88 -6.73 -15.34
CA SER A 40 3.50 -6.45 -13.95
C SER A 40 4.64 -5.83 -13.15
N GLU A 41 5.85 -6.36 -13.29
CA GLU A 41 7.07 -5.81 -12.68
C GLU A 41 7.38 -4.42 -13.25
N TYR A 42 7.27 -4.28 -14.58
CA TYR A 42 7.49 -3.01 -15.26
C TYR A 42 6.51 -1.95 -14.77
N MET A 43 5.21 -2.27 -14.72
CA MET A 43 4.19 -1.34 -14.25
C MET A 43 4.36 -1.02 -12.75
N ALA A 44 4.72 -1.99 -11.91
CA ALA A 44 5.06 -1.74 -10.51
C ALA A 44 6.26 -0.78 -10.38
N ALA A 45 7.29 -0.92 -11.21
CA ALA A 45 8.44 -0.01 -11.22
C ALA A 45 8.05 1.42 -11.68
N VAL A 46 7.22 1.53 -12.74
CA VAL A 46 6.73 2.82 -13.25
C VAL A 46 5.88 3.54 -12.19
N LEU A 47 4.99 2.82 -11.51
CA LEU A 47 4.19 3.35 -10.41
C LEU A 47 5.09 3.80 -9.24
N SER A 48 6.06 2.96 -8.86
CA SER A 48 7.02 3.27 -7.79
C SER A 48 7.86 4.52 -8.08
N ARG A 49 8.20 4.77 -9.35
CA ARG A 49 8.95 5.98 -9.72
C ARG A 49 8.14 7.27 -9.56
N ASN A 50 6.81 7.17 -9.64
CA ASN A 50 5.89 8.30 -9.66
C ASN A 50 5.04 8.40 -8.37
N LEU A 51 5.50 7.82 -7.25
CA LEU A 51 4.80 7.80 -5.95
C LEU A 51 4.27 9.15 -5.49
N SER A 52 5.02 10.23 -5.74
CA SER A 52 4.65 11.59 -5.33
C SER A 52 3.71 12.31 -6.29
N ASN A 53 3.46 11.76 -7.49
CA ASN A 53 2.65 12.40 -8.53
C ASN A 53 1.35 11.62 -8.78
N VAL A 54 0.28 12.06 -8.14
CA VAL A 54 -1.06 11.44 -8.19
C VAL A 54 -1.65 11.44 -9.61
N GLU A 55 -1.40 12.50 -10.40
CA GLU A 55 -1.89 12.58 -11.78
C GLU A 55 -1.26 11.48 -12.65
N GLN A 56 0.07 11.31 -12.53
CA GLN A 56 0.79 10.25 -13.25
C GLN A 56 0.39 8.86 -12.77
N LEU A 57 0.24 8.65 -11.45
CA LEU A 57 -0.23 7.37 -10.90
C LEU A 57 -1.58 6.96 -11.50
N THR A 58 -2.52 7.91 -11.63
CA THR A 58 -3.83 7.64 -12.21
C THR A 58 -3.73 7.17 -13.67
N ILE A 59 -2.85 7.79 -14.47
CA ILE A 59 -2.61 7.37 -15.87
C ILE A 59 -2.06 5.94 -15.91
N TYR A 60 -1.05 5.64 -15.10
CA TYR A 60 -0.43 4.32 -15.10
C TYR A 60 -1.33 3.22 -14.52
N MET A 61 -2.20 3.53 -13.57
CA MET A 61 -3.19 2.55 -13.07
C MET A 61 -4.27 2.24 -14.12
N ASN A 62 -4.71 3.24 -14.87
CA ASN A 62 -5.59 3.01 -16.02
C ASN A 62 -4.89 2.16 -17.10
N GLU A 63 -3.59 2.34 -17.28
CA GLU A 63 -2.79 1.49 -18.16
C GLU A 63 -2.71 0.05 -17.66
N CYS A 64 -2.46 -0.18 -16.36
CA CYS A 64 -2.51 -1.52 -15.77
C CYS A 64 -3.86 -2.19 -16.06
N LYS A 65 -4.96 -1.47 -15.83
CA LYS A 65 -6.32 -1.96 -16.11
C LYS A 65 -6.52 -2.31 -17.58
N ARG A 66 -6.02 -1.48 -18.51
CA ARG A 66 -6.07 -1.74 -19.95
C ARG A 66 -5.26 -2.98 -20.35
N MET A 67 -4.16 -3.23 -19.65
CA MET A 67 -3.30 -4.41 -19.82
C MET A 67 -3.85 -5.67 -19.12
N GLY A 68 -4.97 -5.55 -18.38
CA GLY A 68 -5.54 -6.67 -17.62
C GLY A 68 -4.80 -6.98 -16.31
N ILE A 69 -3.98 -6.05 -15.81
CA ILE A 69 -3.25 -6.17 -14.55
C ILE A 69 -4.06 -5.48 -13.45
N SER A 70 -4.40 -6.21 -12.39
CA SER A 70 -5.11 -5.61 -11.26
C SER A 70 -4.13 -4.84 -10.38
N VAL A 71 -4.56 -3.67 -9.90
CA VAL A 71 -3.82 -2.91 -8.88
C VAL A 71 -4.56 -3.08 -7.56
N LEU A 72 -3.99 -3.90 -6.70
CA LEU A 72 -4.56 -4.29 -5.42
C LEU A 72 -4.15 -3.31 -4.33
N GLY A 73 -5.01 -3.16 -3.32
CA GLY A 73 -4.78 -2.31 -2.15
C GLY A 73 -3.51 -2.68 -1.37
N PRO A 74 -3.06 -1.78 -0.46
CA PRO A 74 -1.97 -2.10 0.44
C PRO A 74 -2.36 -3.27 1.34
N ASP A 75 -1.38 -4.07 1.74
CA ASP A 75 -1.56 -5.23 2.60
C ASP A 75 -0.29 -5.43 3.42
N VAL A 76 -0.38 -5.44 4.75
CA VAL A 76 0.78 -5.63 5.63
C VAL A 76 1.54 -6.93 5.36
N ASN A 77 0.87 -7.97 4.87
CA ASN A 77 1.47 -9.28 4.62
C ASN A 77 2.07 -9.45 3.22
N GLU A 78 1.70 -8.61 2.24
CA GLU A 78 2.11 -8.78 0.84
C GLU A 78 2.86 -7.55 0.31
N SER A 79 2.43 -6.34 0.69
CA SER A 79 3.00 -5.10 0.19
C SER A 79 4.46 -4.92 0.60
N ARG A 80 5.21 -4.28 -0.30
CA ARG A 80 6.57 -3.79 -0.07
C ARG A 80 6.55 -2.30 0.23
N ARG A 81 7.72 -1.69 0.38
CA ARG A 81 7.86 -0.24 0.57
C ARG A 81 7.25 0.51 -0.61
N THR A 82 7.64 0.12 -1.82
CA THR A 82 7.11 0.62 -3.09
C THR A 82 6.13 -0.36 -3.70
N PHE A 83 5.53 -0.02 -4.85
CA PHE A 83 4.69 -0.97 -5.58
C PHE A 83 5.51 -2.19 -6.00
N SER A 84 4.90 -3.37 -5.94
CA SER A 84 5.53 -4.64 -6.30
C SER A 84 4.56 -5.53 -7.06
N SER A 85 5.05 -6.36 -7.96
CA SER A 85 4.25 -7.45 -8.51
C SER A 85 4.10 -8.56 -7.47
N ASN A 86 2.96 -9.23 -7.47
CA ASN A 86 2.74 -10.44 -6.70
C ASN A 86 2.88 -11.69 -7.58
N ALA A 87 2.84 -12.87 -6.95
CA ALA A 87 2.99 -14.15 -7.65
C ALA A 87 1.86 -14.43 -8.66
N ALA A 88 0.70 -13.76 -8.53
CA ALA A 88 -0.41 -13.87 -9.46
C ALA A 88 -0.26 -12.96 -10.70
N GLY A 89 0.76 -12.10 -10.74
CA GLY A 89 0.96 -11.13 -11.81
C GLY A 89 0.19 -9.83 -11.63
N ASP A 90 -0.38 -9.57 -10.46
CA ASP A 90 -1.01 -8.29 -10.12
C ASP A 90 -0.01 -7.33 -9.46
N VAL A 91 -0.31 -6.04 -9.48
CA VAL A 91 0.48 -5.03 -8.76
C VAL A 91 -0.12 -4.80 -7.38
N ARG A 92 0.69 -4.91 -6.33
CA ARG A 92 0.32 -4.57 -4.96
C ARG A 92 0.75 -3.13 -4.63
N PHE A 93 -0.14 -2.38 -4.00
CA PHE A 93 0.15 -1.01 -3.56
C PHE A 93 1.27 -1.01 -2.51
N GLY A 94 2.23 -0.08 -2.63
CA GLY A 94 3.31 0.04 -1.67
C GLY A 94 2.84 0.65 -0.34
N LEU A 95 3.31 0.13 0.80
CA LEU A 95 2.98 0.70 2.11
C LEU A 95 3.51 2.14 2.27
N GLY A 96 4.63 2.46 1.64
CA GLY A 96 5.20 3.82 1.63
C GLY A 96 4.45 4.81 0.75
N ALA A 97 3.52 4.33 -0.07
CA ALA A 97 2.64 5.18 -0.89
C ALA A 97 1.40 5.66 -0.11
N VAL A 98 1.14 5.10 1.08
CA VAL A 98 0.01 5.50 1.93
C VAL A 98 0.29 6.86 2.57
N LYS A 99 -0.59 7.82 2.34
CA LYS A 99 -0.43 9.19 2.86
C LYS A 99 -0.35 9.19 4.39
N GLY A 100 0.68 9.86 4.91
CA GLY A 100 0.88 10.03 6.35
C GLY A 100 1.45 8.78 7.06
N VAL A 101 1.92 7.78 6.32
CA VAL A 101 2.71 6.67 6.83
C VAL A 101 4.19 6.97 6.59
N GLY A 102 5.01 6.97 7.64
CA GLY A 102 6.44 7.28 7.53
C GLY A 102 7.25 6.09 6.98
N GLU A 103 8.30 6.37 6.19
CA GLU A 103 9.14 5.32 5.59
C GLU A 103 9.78 4.40 6.65
N ALA A 104 10.26 4.95 7.75
CA ALA A 104 10.85 4.18 8.84
C ALA A 104 9.84 3.21 9.50
N ALA A 105 8.57 3.61 9.58
CA ALA A 105 7.50 2.75 10.11
C ALA A 105 7.23 1.58 9.14
N VAL A 106 7.20 1.85 7.84
CA VAL A 106 7.02 0.82 6.79
C VAL A 106 8.17 -0.17 6.80
N ASP A 107 9.41 0.33 6.79
CA ASP A 107 10.61 -0.51 6.80
C ASP A 107 10.64 -1.38 8.07
N SER A 108 10.24 -0.83 9.23
CA SER A 108 10.13 -1.59 10.48
C SER A 108 9.07 -2.70 10.40
N ILE A 109 7.90 -2.44 9.83
CA ILE A 109 6.83 -3.46 9.69
C ILE A 109 7.29 -4.57 8.74
N ILE A 110 7.93 -4.21 7.63
CA ILE A 110 8.44 -5.19 6.65
C ILE A 110 9.55 -6.03 7.26
N ALA A 111 10.52 -5.42 7.95
CA ALA A 111 11.62 -6.13 8.60
C ALA A 111 11.10 -7.11 9.66
N GLU A 112 10.13 -6.69 10.47
CA GLU A 112 9.48 -7.54 11.47
C GLU A 112 8.77 -8.75 10.83
N ARG A 113 8.05 -8.52 9.72
CA ARG A 113 7.41 -9.59 8.94
C ARG A 113 8.43 -10.55 8.32
N GLU A 114 9.56 -10.06 7.82
CA GLU A 114 10.60 -10.89 7.22
C GLU A 114 11.35 -11.73 8.25
N ALA A 115 11.58 -11.19 9.45
CA ALA A 115 12.26 -11.90 10.53
C ALA A 115 11.36 -12.96 11.19
N ASN A 116 10.10 -12.63 11.46
CA ASN A 116 9.21 -13.42 12.32
C ASN A 116 7.99 -14.00 11.57
N GLY A 117 7.91 -13.80 10.25
CA GLY A 117 6.84 -14.32 9.40
C GLY A 117 5.60 -13.41 9.31
N ARG A 118 4.61 -13.85 8.53
CA ARG A 118 3.35 -13.13 8.28
C ARG A 118 2.59 -12.85 9.58
N PHE A 119 1.90 -11.71 9.63
CA PHE A 119 0.98 -11.36 10.70
C PHE A 119 -0.29 -12.21 10.57
N LYS A 120 -0.69 -12.86 11.67
CA LYS A 120 -1.86 -13.76 11.68
C LYS A 120 -3.17 -13.01 11.80
N ASP A 121 -3.21 -12.06 12.73
CA ASP A 121 -4.35 -11.22 13.03
C ASP A 121 -3.86 -9.82 13.44
N ILE A 122 -4.78 -8.89 13.67
CA ILE A 122 -4.44 -7.55 14.13
C ILE A 122 -3.73 -7.52 15.49
N TYR A 123 -3.98 -8.50 16.36
CA TYR A 123 -3.38 -8.59 17.69
C TYR A 123 -1.89 -8.97 17.57
N ASP A 124 -1.57 -9.98 16.77
CA ASP A 124 -0.20 -10.40 16.43
C ASP A 124 0.59 -9.24 15.81
N LEU A 125 -0.05 -8.41 14.97
CA LEU A 125 0.58 -7.19 14.47
C LEU A 125 0.91 -6.21 15.59
N VAL A 126 -0.06 -5.83 16.44
CA VAL A 126 0.21 -4.83 17.50
C VAL A 126 1.10 -5.35 18.62
N GLU A 127 1.17 -6.67 18.83
CA GLU A 127 2.12 -7.30 19.76
C GLU A 127 3.57 -7.20 19.26
N ARG A 128 3.78 -7.18 17.94
CA ARG A 128 5.12 -7.28 17.31
C ARG A 128 5.68 -5.96 16.77
N VAL A 129 4.83 -4.98 16.44
CA VAL A 129 5.29 -3.71 15.86
C VAL A 129 6.11 -2.86 16.83
N ASN A 130 7.07 -2.11 16.28
CA ASN A 130 7.83 -1.13 17.03
C ASN A 130 7.02 0.16 17.22
N PHE A 131 6.42 0.35 18.40
CA PHE A 131 5.61 1.53 18.73
C PHE A 131 6.39 2.86 18.77
N SER A 132 7.73 2.86 18.80
CA SER A 132 8.52 4.09 18.67
C SER A 132 8.50 4.63 17.24
N LEU A 133 8.31 3.76 16.24
CA LEU A 133 8.25 4.12 14.82
C LEU A 133 6.80 4.11 14.30
N VAL A 134 6.02 3.11 14.72
CA VAL A 134 4.62 2.92 14.33
C VAL A 134 3.72 3.60 15.36
N ASN A 135 3.46 4.89 15.14
CA ASN A 135 2.57 5.65 15.99
C ASN A 135 1.08 5.40 15.65
N ARG A 136 0.19 5.97 16.48
CA ARG A 136 -1.26 5.87 16.28
C ARG A 136 -1.71 6.32 14.90
N LYS A 137 -1.20 7.45 14.42
CA LYS A 137 -1.60 8.01 13.13
C LYS A 137 -1.22 7.10 11.97
N CYS A 138 -0.07 6.43 12.09
CA CYS A 138 0.37 5.41 11.14
C CYS A 138 -0.64 4.26 11.06
N LEU A 139 -1.06 3.70 12.20
CA LEU A 139 -2.05 2.61 12.24
C LEU A 139 -3.42 3.06 11.69
N GLU A 140 -3.86 4.27 12.03
CA GLU A 140 -5.10 4.84 11.48
C GLU A 140 -5.04 4.94 9.95
N ASN A 141 -3.97 5.52 9.40
CA ASN A 141 -3.84 5.71 7.96
C ASN A 141 -3.73 4.36 7.22
N LEU A 142 -3.04 3.38 7.79
CA LEU A 142 -2.98 2.01 7.27
C LEU A 142 -4.36 1.33 7.29
N ALA A 143 -5.13 1.51 8.37
CA ALA A 143 -6.50 0.99 8.47
C ALA A 143 -7.43 1.63 7.44
N TYR A 144 -7.40 2.95 7.28
CA TYR A 144 -8.18 3.66 6.27
C TYR A 144 -7.83 3.18 4.85
N ALA A 145 -6.55 2.99 4.57
CA ALA A 145 -6.05 2.51 3.27
C ALA A 145 -6.36 1.02 2.99
N GLY A 146 -6.79 0.25 4.00
CA GLY A 146 -7.11 -1.17 3.87
C GLY A 146 -5.95 -2.13 4.06
N ALA A 147 -4.83 -1.66 4.62
CA ALA A 147 -3.63 -2.48 4.82
C ALA A 147 -3.86 -3.70 5.73
N PHE A 148 -4.91 -3.67 6.56
CA PHE A 148 -5.24 -4.72 7.50
C PHE A 148 -6.36 -5.67 7.03
N ASP A 149 -6.94 -5.45 5.84
CA ASP A 149 -8.09 -6.23 5.36
C ASP A 149 -7.81 -7.74 5.27
N SER A 150 -6.54 -8.16 5.15
CA SER A 150 -6.13 -9.57 5.11
C SER A 150 -5.99 -10.23 6.49
N ILE A 151 -5.97 -9.45 7.57
CA ILE A 151 -5.72 -9.90 8.94
C ILE A 151 -6.87 -9.57 9.91
N VAL A 152 -7.98 -9.06 9.39
CA VAL A 152 -9.20 -8.79 10.16
C VAL A 152 -10.41 -9.45 9.52
N ASP A 153 -11.33 -9.88 10.37
CA ASP A 153 -12.63 -10.45 9.99
C ASP A 153 -13.79 -9.45 10.14
N PHE A 154 -13.47 -8.19 10.44
CA PHE A 154 -14.43 -7.13 10.68
C PHE A 154 -14.23 -5.93 9.74
N PRO A 155 -15.28 -5.11 9.51
CA PRO A 155 -15.19 -3.95 8.63
C PRO A 155 -14.23 -2.87 9.15
N ARG A 156 -13.57 -2.15 8.22
CA ARG A 156 -12.62 -1.07 8.54
C ARG A 156 -13.19 0.01 9.49
N SER A 157 -14.51 0.22 9.49
CA SER A 157 -15.21 1.16 10.39
C SER A 157 -14.93 0.88 11.87
N LYS A 158 -14.82 -0.39 12.25
CA LYS A 158 -14.67 -0.83 13.64
C LYS A 158 -13.37 -0.33 14.28
N PHE A 159 -12.32 -0.13 13.48
CA PHE A 159 -11.06 0.46 13.95
C PHE A 159 -11.24 1.85 14.57
N PHE A 160 -12.23 2.60 14.10
CA PHE A 160 -12.48 3.98 14.47
C PHE A 160 -13.69 4.14 15.39
N ALA A 161 -14.42 3.06 15.64
CA ALA A 161 -15.52 3.06 16.59
C ALA A 161 -14.99 3.20 18.02
N ALA A 162 -15.66 4.02 18.82
CA ALA A 162 -15.46 4.06 20.26
C ALA A 162 -16.24 2.92 20.92
N ASP A 163 -15.67 2.30 21.95
CA ASP A 163 -16.42 1.35 22.76
C ASP A 163 -17.37 2.10 23.70
N ALA A 164 -18.68 1.86 23.56
CA ALA A 164 -19.71 2.46 24.40
C ALA A 164 -19.57 2.11 25.90
N ARG A 165 -18.78 1.07 26.23
CA ARG A 165 -18.49 0.64 27.61
C ARG A 165 -17.30 1.37 28.22
N ASP A 166 -16.53 2.09 27.42
CA ASP A 166 -15.35 2.83 27.88
C ASP A 166 -15.72 4.30 28.16
N ALA A 167 -15.56 4.72 29.42
CA ALA A 167 -15.83 6.09 29.85
C ALA A 167 -14.95 7.13 29.12
N ASN A 168 -13.81 6.71 28.57
CA ASN A 168 -12.88 7.60 27.86
C ASN A 168 -13.17 7.72 26.36
N SER A 169 -14.18 7.02 25.82
CA SER A 169 -14.54 7.05 24.39
C SER A 169 -13.38 6.73 23.45
N MET A 170 -12.48 5.82 23.86
CA MET A 170 -11.31 5.45 23.07
C MET A 170 -11.70 4.65 21.83
N THR A 171 -11.05 4.93 20.70
CA THR A 171 -11.24 4.14 19.48
C THR A 171 -10.62 2.75 19.61
N PHE A 172 -11.08 1.79 18.81
CA PHE A 172 -10.51 0.44 18.83
C PHE A 172 -9.01 0.42 18.53
N ILE A 173 -8.51 1.26 17.61
CA ILE A 173 -7.06 1.42 17.37
C ILE A 173 -6.32 1.83 18.64
N GLU A 174 -6.85 2.76 19.44
CA GLU A 174 -6.21 3.16 20.70
C GLU A 174 -6.13 2.00 21.69
N GLN A 175 -7.20 1.21 21.77
CA GLN A 175 -7.25 0.04 22.64
C GLN A 175 -6.23 -1.03 22.19
N LEU A 176 -6.15 -1.29 20.88
CA LEU A 176 -5.16 -2.20 20.30
C LEU A 176 -3.72 -1.76 20.57
N MET A 177 -3.43 -0.45 20.44
CA MET A 177 -2.12 0.09 20.76
C MET A 177 -1.76 -0.08 22.25
N ARG A 178 -2.70 0.26 23.15
CA ARG A 178 -2.51 0.10 24.59
C ARG A 178 -2.28 -1.36 24.96
N TYR A 179 -3.03 -2.25 24.35
CA TYR A 179 -2.86 -3.69 24.49
C TYR A 179 -1.47 -4.14 24.05
N GLY A 180 -1.04 -3.79 22.84
CA GLY A 180 0.29 -4.19 22.33
C GLY A 180 1.44 -3.63 23.16
N GLN A 181 1.36 -2.36 23.59
CA GLN A 181 2.37 -1.76 24.47
C GLN A 181 2.45 -2.45 25.83
N ARG A 182 1.29 -2.79 26.41
CA ARG A 182 1.23 -3.54 27.68
C ARG A 182 1.81 -4.94 27.51
N TYR A 183 1.49 -5.62 26.41
CA TYR A 183 2.02 -6.93 26.07
C TYR A 183 3.54 -6.93 26.00
N GLN A 184 4.13 -6.00 25.23
CA GLN A 184 5.59 -5.87 25.12
C GLN A 184 6.25 -5.54 26.47
N THR A 185 5.60 -4.71 27.29
CA THR A 185 6.11 -4.36 28.63
C THR A 185 6.09 -5.56 29.57
N GLU A 186 4.99 -6.30 29.63
CA GLU A 186 4.88 -7.51 30.46
C GLU A 186 5.84 -8.61 29.98
N GLN A 187 6.01 -8.79 28.67
CA GLN A 187 6.96 -9.74 28.10
C GLN A 187 8.42 -9.39 28.45
N ASN A 188 8.80 -8.11 28.32
CA ASN A 188 10.14 -7.64 28.70
C ASN A 188 10.39 -7.82 30.21
N ASN A 189 9.40 -7.52 31.05
CA ASN A 189 9.49 -7.73 32.49
C ASN A 189 9.61 -9.21 32.87
N ALA A 190 8.85 -10.09 32.19
CA ALA A 190 8.92 -11.53 32.40
C ALA A 190 10.30 -12.10 32.02
N GLN A 191 10.91 -11.61 30.93
CA GLN A 191 12.26 -11.99 30.52
C GLN A 191 13.35 -11.52 31.51
N GLN A 192 13.14 -10.39 32.17
CA GLN A 192 14.06 -9.86 33.19
C GLN A 192 13.85 -10.47 34.60
N SER A 193 12.79 -11.26 34.79
CA SER A 193 12.49 -11.88 36.09
C SER A 193 13.49 -12.99 36.42
N LEU A 194 14.23 -12.82 37.52
CA LEU A 194 15.30 -13.71 37.98
C LEU A 194 14.84 -15.14 38.33
N PHE A 195 13.52 -15.37 38.39
CA PHE A 195 12.93 -16.65 38.80
C PHE A 195 12.38 -17.49 37.63
N GLY A 196 12.81 -17.21 36.40
CA GLY A 196 12.42 -18.04 35.25
C GLY A 196 10.91 -17.94 34.97
N GLY A 197 10.42 -16.71 34.86
CA GLY A 197 9.03 -16.42 34.49
C GLY A 197 8.77 -16.71 33.00
N GLY A 198 8.81 -17.98 32.60
CA GLY A 198 8.25 -18.46 31.32
C GLY A 198 6.72 -18.43 31.31
N GLY A 199 6.12 -17.38 31.89
CA GLY A 199 4.69 -17.21 32.00
C GLY A 199 4.11 -16.73 30.69
N HIS A 200 3.10 -17.45 30.19
CA HIS A 200 2.23 -16.97 29.14
C HIS A 200 1.66 -15.60 29.54
N VAL A 201 1.96 -14.55 28.77
CA VAL A 201 1.38 -13.22 28.99
C VAL A 201 -0.07 -13.28 28.56
N ASP A 202 -0.96 -13.60 29.50
CA ASP A 202 -2.41 -13.66 29.29
C ASP A 202 -3.03 -12.28 29.58
N ILE A 203 -2.78 -11.35 28.66
CA ILE A 203 -3.49 -10.06 28.65
C ILE A 203 -4.76 -10.25 27.82
N GLN A 204 -5.90 -9.86 28.37
CA GLN A 204 -7.15 -9.90 27.65
C GLN A 204 -7.09 -9.02 26.40
N ARG A 205 -7.36 -9.64 25.24
CA ARG A 205 -7.48 -8.95 23.95
C ARG A 205 -8.67 -8.00 23.97
N PRO A 206 -8.51 -6.75 23.51
CA PRO A 206 -9.62 -5.83 23.30
C PRO A 206 -10.69 -6.44 22.38
N VAL A 207 -11.95 -6.29 22.75
CA VAL A 207 -13.08 -6.80 21.95
C VAL A 207 -13.47 -5.76 20.92
N THR A 208 -13.72 -6.19 19.68
CA THR A 208 -14.19 -5.33 18.59
C THR A 208 -15.48 -4.59 18.99
N PRO A 209 -15.52 -3.25 18.93
CA PRO A 209 -16.70 -2.48 19.33
C PRO A 209 -17.93 -2.75 18.43
N ALA A 210 -19.11 -2.71 19.03
CA ALA A 210 -20.36 -2.71 18.26
C ALA A 210 -20.62 -1.29 17.71
N SER A 211 -20.56 -1.13 16.39
CA SER A 211 -20.90 0.11 15.68
C SER A 211 -21.62 -0.18 14.38
N ALA A 212 -22.29 0.82 13.82
CA ALA A 212 -22.73 0.76 12.42
C ALA A 212 -21.51 0.70 11.50
N ASP A 213 -21.66 0.01 10.38
CA ASP A 213 -20.65 -0.01 9.33
C ASP A 213 -20.78 1.24 8.45
N TRP A 214 -19.65 1.66 7.87
CA TRP A 214 -19.66 2.76 6.91
C TRP A 214 -20.44 2.36 5.68
N SER A 215 -21.10 3.35 5.07
CA SER A 215 -21.59 3.18 3.70
C SER A 215 -20.41 2.92 2.74
N GLN A 216 -20.68 2.28 1.61
CA GLN A 216 -19.66 2.03 0.59
C GLN A 216 -19.01 3.33 0.10
N LEU A 217 -19.81 4.38 -0.14
CA LEU A 217 -19.32 5.70 -0.53
C LEU A 217 -18.40 6.30 0.52
N GLU A 218 -18.75 6.17 1.80
CA GLU A 218 -17.93 6.67 2.91
C GLU A 218 -16.60 5.90 3.01
N LYS A 219 -16.63 4.56 2.92
CA LYS A 219 -15.43 3.72 2.88
C LYS A 219 -14.50 4.13 1.72
N LEU A 220 -15.06 4.28 0.52
CA LEU A 220 -14.32 4.66 -0.69
C LEU A 220 -13.73 6.07 -0.56
N THR A 221 -14.47 7.01 0.02
CA THR A 221 -13.99 8.39 0.23
C THR A 221 -12.78 8.39 1.16
N LYS A 222 -12.85 7.65 2.27
CA LYS A 222 -11.76 7.53 3.24
C LYS A 222 -10.54 6.79 2.67
N GLU A 223 -10.76 5.75 1.87
CA GLU A 223 -9.69 5.06 1.15
C GLU A 223 -8.97 6.01 0.18
N ARG A 224 -9.74 6.78 -0.61
CA ARG A 224 -9.19 7.76 -1.55
C ARG A 224 -8.37 8.84 -0.84
N GLU A 225 -8.74 9.26 0.36
CA GLU A 225 -7.96 10.26 1.12
C GLU A 225 -6.54 9.76 1.46
N MET A 226 -6.38 8.46 1.69
CA MET A 226 -5.08 7.86 2.04
C MET A 226 -4.28 7.41 0.82
N VAL A 227 -4.97 6.88 -0.20
CA VAL A 227 -4.36 6.28 -1.39
C VAL A 227 -4.25 7.27 -2.55
N GLY A 228 -5.11 8.29 -2.58
CA GLY A 228 -5.23 9.27 -3.66
C GLY A 228 -6.24 8.89 -4.74
N LEU A 229 -6.73 7.66 -4.75
CA LEU A 229 -7.65 7.12 -5.76
C LEU A 229 -8.58 6.04 -5.18
N TYR A 230 -9.63 5.70 -5.92
CA TYR A 230 -10.53 4.60 -5.59
C TYR A 230 -9.93 3.27 -6.09
N LEU A 231 -9.41 2.44 -5.19
CA LEU A 231 -8.80 1.15 -5.54
C LEU A 231 -9.81 0.01 -5.48
N SER A 232 -10.63 -0.01 -4.42
CA SER A 232 -11.51 -1.16 -4.14
C SER A 232 -12.75 -1.22 -5.03
N SER A 233 -13.36 -0.07 -5.37
CA SER A 233 -14.53 0.03 -6.27
C SER A 233 -14.70 1.45 -6.78
N HIS A 234 -15.40 1.66 -7.89
CA HIS A 234 -15.75 3.01 -8.36
C HIS A 234 -17.02 3.52 -7.65
N PRO A 235 -17.09 4.80 -7.23
CA PRO A 235 -18.26 5.34 -6.53
C PRO A 235 -19.58 5.27 -7.31
N LEU A 236 -19.49 5.16 -8.64
CA LEU A 236 -20.63 5.04 -9.54
C LEU A 236 -21.01 3.58 -9.84
N ASP A 237 -20.27 2.60 -9.33
CA ASP A 237 -20.60 1.18 -9.57
C ASP A 237 -21.98 0.83 -8.99
N ASP A 238 -22.36 1.43 -7.86
CA ASP A 238 -23.69 1.26 -7.23
C ASP A 238 -24.82 1.90 -8.06
N TYR A 239 -24.47 2.80 -8.99
CA TYR A 239 -25.40 3.54 -9.85
C TYR A 239 -25.28 3.12 -11.31
N LYS A 240 -24.58 2.04 -11.61
CA LYS A 240 -24.36 1.58 -12.98
C LYS A 240 -25.69 1.08 -13.54
N ILE A 241 -26.33 1.93 -14.34
CA ILE A 241 -27.53 1.56 -15.09
C ILE A 241 -27.11 0.46 -16.05
N ILE A 242 -27.66 -0.74 -15.88
CA ILE A 242 -27.57 -1.81 -16.87
C ILE A 242 -28.39 -1.32 -18.06
N ILE A 243 -27.70 -0.83 -19.09
CA ILE A 243 -28.33 -0.59 -20.39
C ILE A 243 -28.08 -1.87 -21.18
N ASP A 244 -29.13 -2.66 -21.37
CA ASP A 244 -29.17 -3.80 -22.30
C ASP A 244 -29.05 -3.32 -23.76
#